data_AF-A0A8G1X2C2-F1
#
_entry.id   AF-A0A8G1X2C2-F1
#
_cell.length_a   1.000
_cell.length_b   1.000
_cell.length_c   1.000
_cell.angle_alpha   90.00
_cell.angle_beta   90.00
_cell.angle_gamma   90.00
#
_symmetry.space_group_name_H-M   'P 1'
#
loop_
_entity.id
_entity.type
_entity.pdbx_description
1 polymer ?
#
loop_
_entity_poly.entity_id
_entity_poly.type
_entity_poly.pdbx_seq_one_letter_code
_entity_poly.pdbx_strand_id
1 'polypeptide(L)' 'MEDLLHRAGREAARHGVPLSACPFLVAANMPGHTGETPAKWKAKLSAWEAGWKEETEARLADLRRRTLQLLDD' A
#
# COMPACT_ATOMS: atom_id res chain seq x y z
N MET A 1 -13.20 -8.15 -3.82
CA MET A 1 -12.73 -6.87 -4.40
C MET A 1 -11.74 -6.18 -3.48
N GLU A 2 -12.02 -6.08 -2.18
CA GLU A 2 -11.06 -5.56 -1.18
C GLU A 2 -9.74 -6.36 -1.16
N ASP A 3 -9.78 -7.68 -1.26
CA ASP A 3 -8.57 -8.53 -1.35
C ASP A 3 -7.66 -8.21 -2.54
N LEU A 4 -8.26 -7.84 -3.69
CA LEU A 4 -7.49 -7.49 -4.89
C LEU A 4 -6.78 -6.14 -4.70
N LEU A 5 -7.44 -5.19 -4.06
CA LEU A 5 -6.87 -3.89 -3.75
C LEU A 5 -5.76 -4.00 -2.71
N HIS A 6 -5.99 -4.83 -1.69
CA HIS A 6 -4.98 -5.18 -0.71
C HIS A 6 -3.74 -5.82 -1.35
N ARG A 7 -3.93 -6.83 -2.21
CA ARG A 7 -2.84 -7.45 -2.96
C ARG A 7 -2.11 -6.43 -3.85
N ALA A 8 -2.83 -5.56 -4.55
CA ALA A 8 -2.23 -4.51 -5.38
C ALA A 8 -1.39 -3.53 -4.56
N GLY A 9 -1.83 -3.19 -3.34
CA GLY A 9 -1.05 -2.38 -2.40
C GLY A 9 0.25 -3.06 -1.98
N ARG A 10 0.19 -4.35 -1.65
CA ARG A 10 1.39 -5.17 -1.35
C ARG A 10 2.36 -5.22 -2.51
N GLU A 11 1.87 -5.49 -3.72
CA GLU A 11 2.70 -5.55 -4.93
C GLU A 11 3.38 -4.20 -5.21
N ALA A 12 2.64 -3.09 -5.06
CA ALA A 12 3.21 -1.75 -5.20
C ALA A 12 4.36 -1.51 -4.21
N ALA A 13 4.19 -1.87 -2.93
CA ALA A 13 5.24 -1.77 -1.92
C ALA A 13 6.47 -2.64 -2.26
N ARG A 14 6.26 -3.87 -2.76
CA ARG A 14 7.37 -4.75 -3.22
C ARG A 14 8.21 -4.11 -4.32
N HIS A 15 7.55 -3.41 -5.23
CA HIS A 15 8.21 -2.72 -6.34
C HIS A 15 8.77 -1.34 -5.96
N GLY A 16 8.68 -0.93 -4.68
CA GLY A 16 9.22 0.34 -4.21
C GLY A 16 8.38 1.56 -4.60
N VAL A 17 7.12 1.36 -4.97
CA VAL A 17 6.19 2.47 -5.25
C VAL A 17 5.92 3.23 -3.96
N PRO A 18 6.08 4.57 -3.91
CA PRO A 18 5.79 5.34 -2.72
C PRO A 18 4.28 5.40 -2.45
N LEU A 19 3.89 5.52 -1.18
CA LEU A 19 2.48 5.66 -0.76
C LEU A 19 1.76 6.82 -1.48
N SER A 20 2.47 7.91 -1.77
CA SER A 20 1.94 9.08 -2.51
C SER A 20 1.57 8.79 -3.96
N ALA A 21 2.09 7.70 -4.55
CA ALA A 21 1.72 7.25 -5.89
C ALA A 21 0.51 6.30 -5.89
N CYS A 22 -0.24 6.23 -4.80
CA CYS A 22 -1.48 5.47 -4.73
C CYS A 22 -2.44 5.87 -5.87
N PRO A 23 -2.96 4.91 -6.67
CA PRO A 23 -3.80 5.23 -7.81
C PRO A 23 -5.11 5.95 -7.43
N PHE A 24 -5.62 5.75 -6.22
CA PHE A 24 -6.85 6.39 -5.73
C PHE A 24 -6.68 7.87 -5.40
N LEU A 25 -5.43 8.35 -5.27
CA LEU A 25 -5.11 9.76 -5.04
C LEU A 25 -4.99 10.56 -6.36
N VAL A 26 -5.02 9.90 -7.51
CA VAL A 26 -5.05 10.55 -8.83
C VAL A 26 -6.43 11.18 -9.05
N ALA A 27 -6.46 12.43 -9.54
CA ALA A 27 -7.71 13.17 -9.77
C ALA A 27 -8.76 12.35 -10.56
N ALA A 28 -8.35 11.65 -11.62
CA ALA A 28 -9.23 10.82 -12.43
C ALA A 28 -9.94 9.69 -11.65
N ASN A 29 -9.39 9.26 -10.50
CA ASN A 29 -9.95 8.22 -9.64
C ASN A 29 -10.65 8.78 -8.39
N MET A 30 -10.75 10.12 -8.26
CA MET A 30 -11.47 10.75 -7.15
C MET A 30 -12.99 10.65 -7.34
N PRO A 31 -13.79 10.64 -6.25
CA PRO A 31 -15.25 10.56 -6.31
C PRO A 31 -15.92 11.57 -7.25
N GLY A 32 -15.41 12.80 -7.29
CA GLY A 32 -15.94 13.86 -8.16
C GLY A 32 -15.76 13.60 -9.67
N HIS A 33 -14.84 12.71 -10.05
CA HIS A 33 -14.59 12.33 -11.45
C HIS A 33 -15.21 10.98 -11.81
N THR A 34 -15.22 10.02 -10.89
CA THR A 34 -15.75 8.67 -11.15
C THR A 34 -17.25 8.54 -10.89
N GLY A 35 -17.86 9.50 -10.19
CA GLY A 35 -19.25 9.44 -9.75
C GLY A 35 -19.49 8.41 -8.63
N GLU A 36 -18.44 7.83 -8.06
CA GLU A 36 -18.58 6.90 -6.94
C GLU A 36 -18.84 7.64 -5.62
N THR A 37 -19.43 6.96 -4.64
CA THR A 37 -19.63 7.55 -3.32
C THR A 37 -18.30 7.72 -2.59
N PRO A 38 -18.09 8.80 -1.83
CA PRO A 38 -16.87 8.97 -1.04
C PRO A 38 -16.57 7.81 -0.09
N ALA A 39 -17.61 7.17 0.46
CA ALA A 39 -17.48 5.98 1.31
C ALA A 39 -16.86 4.79 0.56
N LYS A 40 -17.34 4.51 -0.66
CA LYS A 40 -16.81 3.43 -1.50
C LYS A 40 -15.37 3.70 -1.91
N TRP A 41 -15.06 4.91 -2.35
CA TRP A 41 -13.70 5.34 -2.67
C TRP A 41 -12.76 5.18 -1.47
N LYS A 42 -13.18 5.64 -0.29
CA LYS A 42 -12.39 5.54 0.93
C LYS A 42 -12.11 4.09 1.32
N ALA A 43 -13.08 3.19 1.16
CA ALA A 43 -12.88 1.76 1.41
C ALA A 43 -11.79 1.17 0.47
N LYS A 44 -11.80 1.54 -0.81
CA LYS A 44 -10.79 1.11 -1.77
C LYS A 44 -9.38 1.64 -1.42
N LEU A 45 -9.29 2.93 -1.08
CA LEU A 45 -8.06 3.56 -0.63
C LEU A 45 -7.51 2.83 0.61
N SER A 46 -8.35 2.64 1.63
CA SER A 46 -7.95 1.94 2.87
C SER A 46 -7.45 0.52 2.62
N ALA A 47 -8.14 -0.25 1.77
CA ALA A 47 -7.75 -1.62 1.45
C ALA A 47 -6.36 -1.66 0.77
N TRP A 48 -6.11 -0.75 -0.18
CA TRP A 48 -4.83 -0.64 -0.85
C TRP A 48 -3.71 -0.17 0.10
N GLU A 49 -3.97 0.84 0.92
CA GLU A 49 -2.99 1.33 1.90
C GLU A 49 -2.63 0.27 2.95
N ALA A 50 -3.60 -0.54 3.38
CA ALA A 50 -3.36 -1.62 4.33
C ALA A 50 -2.35 -2.64 3.78
N GLY A 51 -2.52 -3.07 2.53
CA GLY A 51 -1.58 -3.98 1.89
C GLY A 51 -0.20 -3.37 1.69
N TRP A 52 -0.14 -2.09 1.30
CA TRP A 52 1.14 -1.38 1.16
C TRP A 52 1.89 -1.29 2.49
N LYS A 53 1.19 -0.99 3.58
CA LYS A 53 1.76 -0.89 4.94
C LYS A 53 2.27 -2.24 5.42
N GLU A 54 1.48 -3.31 5.30
CA GLU A 54 1.86 -4.67 5.70
C GLU A 54 3.21 -5.08 5.08
N GLU A 55 3.34 -4.92 3.76
CA GLU A 55 4.55 -5.32 3.05
C GLU A 55 5.75 -4.42 3.40
N THR A 56 5.52 -3.12 3.57
CA THR A 56 6.56 -2.17 3.98
C THR A 56 7.10 -2.52 5.37
N GLU A 57 6.22 -2.78 6.32
CA GLU A 57 6.58 -3.20 7.69
C GLU A 57 7.32 -4.53 7.68
N ALA A 58 6.85 -5.51 6.92
CA ALA A 58 7.51 -6.81 6.78
C ALA A 58 8.94 -6.66 6.23
N ARG A 59 9.13 -5.81 5.20
CA ARG A 59 10.45 -5.53 4.64
C ARG A 59 11.37 -4.83 5.64
N LEU A 60 10.85 -3.85 6.38
CA LEU A 60 11.63 -3.16 7.41
C LEU A 60 12.04 -4.12 8.54
N ALA A 61 11.15 -5.03 8.94
CA ALA A 61 11.47 -6.05 9.94
C ALA A 61 12.57 -7.01 9.46
N ASP A 62 12.50 -7.47 8.20
CA ASP A 62 13.54 -8.31 7.60
C ASP A 62 14.90 -7.60 7.54
N LEU A 63 14.92 -6.34 7.10
CA LEU A 63 16.14 -5.52 7.07
C LEU A 63 16.74 -5.34 8.47
N ARG A 64 15.92 -5.05 9.48
CA ARG A 64 16.37 -4.94 10.88
C ARG A 64 16.99 -6.24 11.37
N ARG A 65 16.33 -7.38 11.12
CA ARG A 65 16.84 -8.70 11.49
C ARG A 65 18.20 -9.00 10.85
N ARG A 66 18.36 -8.75 9.55
CA ARG A 66 19.64 -8.96 8.85
C ARG A 66 20.74 -8.04 9.36
N THR A 67 20.39 -6.79 9.68
CA THR A 67 21.34 -5.83 10.24
C THR A 67 21.84 -6.30 11.59
N LEU A 68 20.96 -6.80 12.47
CA LEU A 68 21.36 -7.34 13.77
C LEU A 68 22.29 -8.55 13.61
N GLN A 69 21.96 -9.49 12.73
CA GLN A 69 22.80 -10.66 12.47
C GLN A 69 24.22 -10.27 12.02
N LEU A 70 24.36 -9.27 11.15
CA LEU A 70 25.68 -8.80 10.69
C LEU A 70 26.50 -8.07 11.77
N LEU A 71 25.86 -7.60 12.84
CA LEU A 71 26.55 -6.94 13.97
C LEU A 71 26.97 -7.94 15.05
N ASP A 72 26.34 -9.13 15.08
CA ASP A 72 26.61 -10.20 16.03
C ASP A 72 27.70 -11.19 15.53
N ASP A 73 28.00 -11.19 14.22
CA ASP A 73 29.06 -11.98 13.55
C ASP A 73 30.42 -11.24 13.51
#